data_AF-A0A6V7UBG4-F1
#
_entry.id   AF-A0A6V7UBG4-F1
#
_cell.length_a   1.000
_cell.length_b   1.000
_cell.length_c   1.000
_cell.angle_alpha   90.00
_cell.angle_beta   90.00
_cell.angle_gamma   90.00
#
_symmetry.space_group_name_H-M   'P 1'
#
loop_
_entity.id
_entity.type
_entity.pdbx_description
1 polymer ?
#
loop_
_entity_poly.entity_id
_entity_poly.type
_entity_poly.pdbx_seq_one_letter_code
_entity_poly.pdbx_strand_id
1 'polypeptide(L)'
;MGPFNRLQLSKEEFVLLRAIIFSHFVSTGLSQYGRQLLLTEAENYSDILMKMLQKRYGPLEGAKRYAELLQLIEFCFNCGNNHSLLLNYMAYVTDPGHFHKSMPDAFVDLCLRCKT
;
A
#
# COMPACT_ATOMS: atom_id res chain seq x y z
N MET A 1 7.29 16.87 -10.01
CA MET A 1 7.65 16.03 -8.85
C MET A 1 6.41 15.30 -8.34
N GLY A 2 6.48 13.97 -8.21
CA GLY A 2 5.37 13.11 -7.77
C GLY A 2 5.06 13.23 -6.27
N PRO A 3 3.94 12.64 -5.80
CA PRO A 3 3.41 12.84 -4.44
C PRO A 3 4.40 12.47 -3.32
N PHE A 4 5.19 11.41 -3.49
CA PHE A 4 6.24 11.01 -2.54
C PHE A 4 7.35 12.06 -2.35
N ASN A 5 7.81 12.68 -3.44
CA ASN A 5 8.90 13.65 -3.38
C ASN A 5 8.45 14.99 -2.78
N ARG A 6 7.15 15.28 -2.81
CA ARG A 6 6.58 16.51 -2.23
C ARG A 6 6.56 16.46 -0.71
N LEU A 7 6.29 15.28 -0.15
CA LEU A 7 6.14 15.12 1.30
C LEU A 7 7.47 15.03 2.05
N GLN A 8 8.61 14.84 1.35
CA GLN A 8 9.95 14.76 1.95
C GLN A 8 9.98 13.85 3.19
N LEU A 9 9.58 12.60 3.02
CA LEU A 9 9.49 11.62 4.11
C LEU A 9 10.85 11.43 4.78
N SER A 10 10.87 11.51 6.10
CA SER A 10 11.97 10.98 6.91
C SER A 10 12.03 9.46 6.80
N LYS A 11 13.18 8.89 7.17
CA LYS A 11 13.38 7.42 7.14
C LYS A 11 12.38 6.71 8.04
N GLU A 12 12.08 7.28 9.20
CA GLU A 12 11.14 6.68 10.15
C GLU A 12 9.70 6.70 9.61
N GLU A 13 9.26 7.83 9.04
CA GLU A 13 7.96 7.93 8.38
C GLU A 13 7.84 6.93 7.23
N PHE A 14 8.88 6.82 6.39
CA PHE A 14 8.88 5.89 5.26
C PHE A 14 8.74 4.43 5.68
N VAL A 15 9.47 4.00 6.72
CA VAL A 15 9.40 2.62 7.21
C VAL A 15 8.04 2.31 7.82
N LEU A 16 7.50 3.21 8.65
CA LEU A 16 6.17 3.03 9.26
C LEU A 16 5.06 3.02 8.21
N LEU A 17 5.12 3.89 7.21
CA LEU A 17 4.19 3.89 6.09
C LEU A 17 4.20 2.54 5.35
N ARG A 18 5.39 1.99 5.07
CA ARG A 18 5.49 0.67 4.44
C ARG A 18 4.90 -0.44 5.31
N ALA A 19 5.17 -0.41 6.61
CA ALA A 19 4.61 -1.38 7.55
C ALA A 19 3.08 -1.32 7.57
N ILE A 20 2.49 -0.12 7.61
CA ILE A 20 1.04 0.09 7.54
C ILE A 20 0.47 -0.44 6.22
N ILE A 21 1.06 -0.08 5.08
CA ILE A 21 0.59 -0.51 3.75
C ILE A 21 0.62 -2.05 3.63
N PHE A 22 1.72 -2.70 4.02
CA PHE A 22 1.83 -4.15 3.95
C PHE A 22 0.91 -4.87 4.93
N SER A 23 0.64 -4.28 6.10
CA SER A 23 -0.29 -4.83 7.09
C SER A 23 -1.75 -4.68 6.65
N HIS A 24 -2.07 -3.71 5.79
CA HIS A 24 -3.38 -3.61 5.16
C HIS A 24 -3.53 -4.47 3.88
N PHE A 25 -2.47 -5.15 3.44
CA PHE A 25 -2.54 -5.98 2.24
C PHE A 25 -3.31 -7.27 2.52
N VAL A 26 -4.58 -7.30 2.11
CA VAL A 26 -5.41 -8.50 2.19
C VAL A 26 -5.22 -9.31 0.91
N SER A 27 -4.40 -10.35 0.97
CA SER A 27 -4.28 -11.32 -0.13
C SER A 27 -5.36 -12.40 -0.04
N THR A 28 -5.77 -12.91 -1.19
CA THR A 28 -6.57 -14.14 -1.26
C THR A 28 -5.78 -15.28 -0.61
N GLY A 29 -6.45 -16.07 0.24
CA GLY A 29 -5.83 -17.19 0.97
C GLY A 29 -5.44 -16.94 2.43
N LEU A 30 -5.55 -15.71 2.96
CA LEU A 30 -5.37 -15.47 4.39
C LEU A 30 -6.54 -16.02 5.22
N SER A 31 -6.21 -16.70 6.32
CA SER A 31 -7.21 -17.11 7.32
C SER A 31 -7.85 -15.86 7.97
N GLN A 32 -9.01 -16.04 8.60
CA GLN A 32 -9.65 -14.96 9.36
C GLN A 32 -8.72 -14.46 10.48
N TYR A 33 -8.03 -15.38 11.17
CA TYR A 33 -7.05 -15.04 12.19
C TYR A 33 -5.87 -14.23 11.62
N GLY A 34 -5.32 -14.64 10.47
CA GLY A 34 -4.22 -13.92 9.82
C GLY A 34 -4.62 -12.51 9.39
N ARG A 35 -5.85 -12.33 8.89
CA ARG A 35 -6.41 -10.99 8.60
C ARG A 35 -6.53 -10.14 9.84
N GLN A 36 -7.03 -10.70 10.94
CA GLN A 36 -7.15 -9.97 12.19
C GLN A 36 -5.79 -9.55 12.74
N LEU A 37 -4.80 -10.44 12.70
CA LEU A 37 -3.44 -10.16 13.13
C LEU A 37 -2.83 -8.99 12.34
N LEU A 38 -2.97 -9.01 11.02
CA LEU A 38 -2.48 -7.95 10.14
C LEU A 38 -3.18 -6.61 10.40
N LEU A 39 -4.49 -6.60 10.65
CA LEU A 39 -5.21 -5.38 11.02
C LEU A 39 -4.72 -4.83 12.37
N THR A 40 -4.51 -5.68 13.37
CA THR A 40 -3.96 -5.26 14.66
C THR A 40 -2.56 -4.65 14.51
N GLU A 41 -1.71 -5.23 13.66
CA GLU A 41 -0.39 -4.66 13.37
C GLU A 41 -0.49 -3.31 12.64
N ALA A 42 -1.43 -3.17 11.70
CA ALA A 42 -1.66 -1.90 11.01
C ALA A 42 -2.10 -0.79 12.00
N GLU A 43 -2.97 -1.11 12.96
CA GLU A 43 -3.38 -0.20 14.04
C GLU A 43 -2.18 0.17 14.93
N ASN A 44 -1.37 -0.81 15.33
CA ASN A 44 -0.17 -0.58 16.15
C ASN A 44 0.82 0.37 15.46
N TYR A 45 1.12 0.15 14.18
CA TYR A 45 2.02 1.03 13.43
C TYR A 45 1.44 2.43 13.21
N SER A 46 0.13 2.53 13.00
CA SER A 46 -0.60 3.81 12.87
C SER A 46 -0.51 4.63 14.15
N ASP A 47 -0.70 3.99 15.31
CA ASP A 47 -0.56 4.59 16.63
C ASP A 47 0.87 5.09 16.90
N ILE A 48 1.87 4.27 16.55
CA ILE A 48 3.29 4.64 16.68
C ILE A 48 3.59 5.86 15.81
N LEU A 49 3.11 5.87 14.56
CA LEU A 49 3.31 6.97 13.63
C LEU A 49 2.68 8.26 14.17
N MET A 50 1.42 8.22 14.62
CA MET A 50 0.74 9.39 15.20
C MET A 50 1.52 9.95 16.41
N LYS A 51 1.88 9.09 17.36
CA LYS A 51 2.62 9.50 18.57
C LYS A 51 3.99 10.08 18.22
N MET A 52 4.70 9.47 17.26
CA MET A 52 5.99 9.96 16.79
C MET A 52 5.87 11.37 16.18
N LEU A 53 4.86 11.58 15.33
CA LEU A 53 4.61 12.86 14.68
C LEU A 53 4.19 13.94 15.68
N GLN A 54 3.28 13.63 16.60
CA GLN A 54 2.87 14.56 17.65
C GLN A 54 4.02 14.92 18.60
N LYS A 55 4.92 13.98 18.90
CA LYS A 55 6.13 14.24 19.68
C LYS A 55 7.12 15.13 18.93
N ARG A 56 7.25 14.96 17.61
CA ARG A 56 8.24 15.68 16.78
C ARG A 56 7.77 17.09 16.40
N TYR A 57 6.48 17.26 16.07
CA TYR A 57 5.93 18.51 15.52
C TYR A 57 4.93 19.20 16.45
N GLY A 58 4.57 18.57 17.58
CA GLY A 58 3.51 19.02 18.48
C GLY A 58 2.15 18.41 18.12
N PRO A 59 1.15 18.51 19.02
CA PRO A 59 -0.13 17.80 18.87
C PRO A 59 -0.88 18.12 17.57
N LEU A 60 -0.98 19.42 17.23
CA LEU A 60 -1.74 19.89 16.07
C LEU A 60 -1.00 19.65 14.75
N GLU A 61 0.26 20.10 14.64
CA GLU A 61 1.05 19.94 13.41
C GLU A 61 1.40 18.47 13.16
N GLY A 62 1.62 17.68 14.21
CA GLY A 62 1.79 16.23 14.10
C GLY A 62 0.53 15.53 13.56
N ALA A 63 -0.66 15.93 14.01
CA ALA A 63 -1.91 15.40 13.48
C ALA A 63 -2.16 15.81 12.01
N LYS A 64 -1.85 17.05 11.64
CA LYS A 64 -1.90 17.50 10.23
C LYS A 64 -0.97 16.67 9.35
N ARG A 65 0.28 16.50 9.79
CA ARG A 65 1.26 15.67 9.09
C ARG A 65 0.79 14.23 8.94
N TYR A 66 0.21 13.66 10.00
CA TYR A 66 -0.35 12.32 9.95
C TYR A 66 -1.45 12.20 8.88
N ALA A 67 -2.34 13.18 8.78
CA ALA A 67 -3.38 13.21 7.74
C ALA A 67 -2.79 13.27 6.33
N GLU A 68 -1.71 14.03 6.10
CA GLU A 68 -1.00 14.03 4.80
C GLU A 68 -0.42 12.65 4.46
N LEU A 69 0.12 11.96 5.47
CA LEU A 69 0.68 10.61 5.29
C LEU A 69 -0.43 9.57 5.00
N LEU A 70 -1.61 9.70 5.60
CA LEU A 70 -2.76 8.86 5.27
C LEU A 70 -3.24 9.07 3.82
N GLN A 71 -3.24 10.32 3.33
CA GLN A 71 -3.56 10.58 1.92
C GLN A 71 -2.55 9.93 0.97
N LEU A 72 -1.27 9.86 1.36
CA LEU A 72 -0.27 9.13 0.59
C LEU A 72 -0.54 7.63 0.58
N ILE A 73 -0.95 7.04 1.70
CA ILE A 73 -1.35 5.63 1.78
C ILE A 73 -2.52 5.34 0.84
N GLU A 74 -3.57 6.18 0.88
CA GLU A 74 -4.72 6.06 -0.02
C GLU A 74 -4.29 6.15 -1.49
N PHE A 75 -3.42 7.10 -1.83
CA PHE A 75 -2.84 7.22 -3.16
C PHE A 75 -2.14 5.92 -3.60
N CYS A 76 -1.39 5.27 -2.71
CA CYS A 76 -0.72 4.00 -3.00
C CYS A 76 -1.72 2.88 -3.34
N PHE A 77 -2.80 2.75 -2.55
CA PHE A 77 -3.84 1.77 -2.80
C PHE A 77 -4.55 2.02 -4.13
N ASN A 78 -4.86 3.29 -4.44
CA ASN A 78 -5.46 3.67 -5.72
C ASN A 78 -4.54 3.37 -6.91
N CYS A 79 -3.24 3.65 -6.78
CA CYS A 79 -2.26 3.26 -7.79
C CYS A 79 -2.20 1.73 -7.97
N GLY A 80 -2.17 0.97 -6.87
CA GLY A 80 -2.17 -0.49 -6.91
C GLY A 80 -3.40 -1.05 -7.62
N ASN A 81 -4.59 -0.53 -7.31
CA ASN A 81 -5.84 -0.93 -7.94
C ASN A 81 -5.84 -0.62 -9.45
N ASN A 82 -5.51 0.61 -9.84
CA ASN A 82 -5.45 1.02 -11.25
C ASN A 82 -4.43 0.21 -12.05
N HIS A 83 -3.28 -0.12 -11.44
CA HIS A 83 -2.27 -0.95 -12.06
C HIS A 83 -2.77 -2.39 -12.26
N SER A 84 -3.46 -2.96 -11.26
CA SER A 84 -4.08 -4.28 -11.38
C SER A 84 -5.11 -4.33 -12.52
N LEU A 85 -5.96 -3.31 -12.64
CA LEU A 85 -6.93 -3.22 -13.73
C LEU A 85 -6.26 -3.14 -15.11
N LEU A 86 -5.19 -2.36 -15.24
CA LEU A 86 -4.42 -2.26 -16.48
C LEU A 86 -3.80 -3.61 -16.87
N LEU A 87 -3.20 -4.32 -15.92
CA LEU A 87 -2.58 -5.62 -16.19
C LEU A 87 -3.62 -6.67 -16.57
N ASN A 88 -4.78 -6.68 -15.91
CA ASN A 88 -5.90 -7.54 -16.31
C ASN A 88 -6.37 -7.22 -17.74
N TYR A 89 -6.50 -5.94 -18.10
CA TYR A 89 -6.87 -5.56 -19.46
C TYR A 89 -5.84 -6.04 -20.50
N MET A 90 -4.55 -5.84 -20.24
CA MET A 90 -3.48 -6.32 -21.12
C MET A 90 -3.48 -7.84 -21.28
N ALA A 91 -3.67 -8.57 -20.17
CA ALA A 91 -3.64 -10.02 -20.15
C ALA A 91 -4.85 -10.68 -20.83
N TYR A 92 -6.03 -10.05 -20.81
CA TYR A 92 -7.25 -10.69 -21.30
C TYR A 92 -7.85 -10.05 -22.55
N VAL A 93 -7.51 -8.80 -22.87
CA VAL A 93 -8.12 -8.06 -23.98
C VAL A 93 -7.13 -7.75 -25.09
N THR A 94 -5.94 -7.24 -24.77
CA THR A 94 -5.04 -6.70 -25.80
C THR A 94 -4.23 -7.79 -26.51
N ASP A 95 -3.54 -8.65 -25.76
CA ASP A 95 -2.79 -9.78 -26.33
C ASP A 95 -2.54 -10.87 -25.26
N PRO A 96 -3.48 -11.83 -25.11
CA PRO A 96 -3.37 -12.87 -24.10
C PRO A 96 -2.14 -13.76 -24.25
N GLY A 97 -1.69 -13.98 -25.48
CA GLY A 97 -0.55 -14.85 -25.78
C GLY A 97 0.80 -14.20 -25.52
N HIS A 98 0.91 -12.88 -25.71
CA HIS A 98 2.16 -12.14 -25.52
C HIS A 98 2.40 -11.72 -24.07
N PHE A 99 1.33 -11.42 -23.31
CA PHE A 99 1.46 -11.04 -21.90
C PHE A 99 2.17 -12.13 -21.08
N HIS A 100 1.73 -13.38 -21.22
CA HIS A 100 2.31 -14.52 -20.48
C HIS A 100 3.73 -14.88 -20.96
N LYS A 101 4.11 -14.50 -22.19
CA LYS A 101 5.47 -14.71 -22.70
C LYS A 101 6.46 -13.64 -22.24
N SER A 102 5.96 -12.45 -21.90
CA SER A 102 6.78 -11.27 -21.59
C SER A 102 6.92 -11.02 -20.09
N MET A 103 5.93 -11.44 -19.29
CA MET A 103 5.94 -11.29 -17.83
C MET A 103 6.50 -12.55 -17.16
N PRO A 104 7.35 -12.41 -16.12
CA PRO A 104 7.73 -13.55 -15.29
C PRO A 104 6.51 -14.18 -14.60
N ASP A 105 6.48 -15.51 -14.50
CA ASP A 105 5.33 -16.25 -13.95
C ASP A 105 4.91 -15.76 -12.56
N ALA A 106 5.87 -15.45 -11.69
CA ALA A 106 5.60 -14.93 -10.35
C ALA A 106 4.84 -13.58 -10.38
N PHE A 107 5.10 -12.74 -11.38
CA PHE A 107 4.39 -11.47 -11.56
C PHE A 107 3.02 -11.69 -12.18
N VAL A 108 2.88 -12.59 -13.16
CA VAL A 108 1.57 -12.97 -13.71
C VAL A 108 0.67 -13.47 -12.59
N ASP A 109 1.18 -14.36 -11.74
CA ASP A 109 0.47 -14.86 -10.57
C ASP A 109 0.10 -13.73 -9.61
N LEU A 110 1.05 -12.88 -9.21
CA LEU A 110 0.78 -11.79 -8.28
C LEU A 110 -0.28 -10.82 -8.82
N CYS A 111 -0.22 -10.49 -10.11
CA CYS A 111 -1.05 -9.47 -10.74
C CYS A 111 -2.45 -9.99 -11.11
N LEU A 112 -2.59 -11.28 -11.47
CA LEU A 112 -3.86 -11.88 -11.85
C LEU A 112 -4.57 -12.60 -10.68
N ARG A 113 -3.92 -12.74 -9.52
CA ARG A 113 -4.53 -13.29 -8.27
C ARG A 113 -5.57 -12.38 -7.63
N CYS A 114 -5.60 -11.09 -7.98
CA CYS A 114 -6.61 -10.15 -7.51
C CYS A 114 -7.97 -10.39 -8.20
N LYS A 115 -8.58 -11.55 -7.95
CA LYS A 115 -10.03 -11.74 -8.11
C LYS A 115 -10.66 -11.39 -6.76
N THR A 116 -11.20 -10.18 -6.65
CA THR A 116 -12.17 -9.81 -5.62
C THR A 116 -13.51 -10.48 -5.91
#